data_AF-U9TX85-F1
#
_entry.id   AF-U9TX85-F1
#
_cell.length_a   1.000
_cell.length_b   1.000
_cell.length_c   1.000
_cell.angle_alpha   90.00
_cell.angle_beta   90.00
_cell.angle_gamma   90.00
#
_symmetry.space_group_name_H-M   'P 1'
#
loop_
_entity.id
_entity.type
_entity.pdbx_description
1 polymer ?
#
loop_
_entity_poly.entity_id
_entity_poly.type
_entity_poly.pdbx_seq_one_letter_code
_entity_poly.pdbx_strand_id
1 'polypeptide(L)'
;NTGNMTLELTDNIRNRALYHLQSILSKYGRNLSEFPNMPIPIISSNNEQNTNRLIREEQQYEIEELAKSTEDNFFRLNIDQQAAFKKIITAVENNTSDIFFVDGPGGTGKTFLYNTLLGKVRSNGDIALAVASSGIAALLLPGGQTAHSCFKIPINIHEDSTCSIKHNSDLASLLQIAKLII
;
A
#
# COMPACT_ATOMS: atom_id res chain seq x y z
N ASN A 1 -25.75 -32.23 -8.24
CA ASN A 1 -25.16 -31.85 -6.95
C ASN A 1 -24.62 -30.44 -7.00
N THR A 2 -25.51 -29.46 -6.93
CA THR A 2 -25.15 -28.06 -6.68
C THR A 2 -24.83 -27.93 -5.20
N GLY A 3 -23.54 -28.06 -4.86
CA GLY A 3 -23.04 -27.84 -3.52
C GLY A 3 -23.23 -26.38 -3.14
N ASN A 4 -24.27 -26.12 -2.34
CA ASN A 4 -24.39 -24.86 -1.60
C ASN A 4 -23.14 -24.72 -0.73
N MET A 5 -22.20 -23.86 -1.13
CA MET A 5 -21.21 -23.30 -0.23
C MET A 5 -21.96 -22.38 0.74
N THR A 6 -22.49 -22.95 1.81
CA THR A 6 -22.86 -22.16 2.98
C THR A 6 -21.57 -21.55 3.49
N LEU A 7 -21.33 -20.27 3.17
CA LEU A 7 -20.27 -19.49 3.79
C LEU A 7 -20.59 -19.44 5.28
N GLU A 8 -19.98 -20.32 6.06
CA GLU A 8 -20.08 -20.25 7.51
C GLU A 8 -19.50 -18.90 7.96
N LEU A 9 -20.35 -18.09 8.58
CA LEU A 9 -19.98 -16.81 9.18
C LEU A 9 -19.07 -17.07 10.38
N THR A 10 -17.78 -17.26 10.09
CA THR A 10 -16.74 -17.33 11.12
C THR A 10 -16.74 -16.05 11.95
N ASP A 11 -16.35 -16.15 13.21
CA ASP A 11 -16.34 -15.00 14.13
C ASP A 11 -15.50 -13.83 13.59
N ASN A 12 -14.47 -14.12 12.80
CA ASN A 12 -13.66 -13.11 12.10
C ASN A 12 -14.45 -12.35 11.02
N ILE A 13 -15.24 -13.05 10.19
CA ILE A 13 -16.09 -12.42 9.18
C ILE A 13 -17.17 -11.57 9.85
N ARG A 14 -17.79 -12.09 10.91
CA ARG A 14 -18.79 -11.36 11.70
C ARG A 14 -18.20 -10.10 12.32
N ASN A 15 -17.03 -10.20 12.97
CA ASN A 15 -16.37 -9.06 13.59
C ASN A 15 -15.99 -7.98 12.57
N ARG A 16 -15.54 -8.38 11.37
CA ARG A 16 -15.25 -7.46 10.26
C ARG A 16 -16.49 -6.72 9.77
N ALA A 17 -17.62 -7.42 9.62
CA ALA A 17 -18.87 -6.79 9.21
C ALA A 17 -19.33 -5.73 10.22
N LEU A 18 -19.18 -6.01 11.52
CA LEU A 18 -19.47 -5.05 12.60
C LEU A 18 -18.55 -3.83 12.53
N TYR A 19 -17.28 -3.99 12.21
CA TYR A 19 -16.37 -2.86 11.97
C TYR A 19 -16.80 -1.96 10.82
N HIS A 20 -17.19 -2.54 9.68
CA HIS A 20 -17.70 -1.76 8.55
C HIS A 20 -18.98 -1.00 8.94
N LEU A 21 -19.90 -1.63 9.66
CA LEU A 21 -21.10 -0.97 10.17
C LEU A 21 -20.76 0.19 11.12
N GLN A 22 -19.83 -0.01 12.05
CA GLN A 22 -19.35 1.04 12.95
C GLN A 22 -18.75 2.23 12.18
N SER A 23 -17.94 1.96 11.15
CA SER A 23 -17.33 2.99 10.29
C SER A 23 -18.36 3.77 9.47
N ILE A 24 -19.44 3.11 9.03
CA ILE A 24 -20.55 3.79 8.35
C ILE A 24 -21.29 4.68 9.35
N LEU A 25 -21.65 4.14 10.52
CA LEU A 25 -22.41 4.88 11.54
C LEU A 25 -21.65 6.09 12.08
N SER A 26 -20.33 5.98 12.28
CA SER A 26 -19.52 7.09 12.78
C SER A 26 -19.50 8.28 11.82
N LYS A 27 -19.59 8.05 10.50
CA LYS A 27 -19.76 9.12 9.49
C LYS A 27 -21.05 9.91 9.66
N TYR A 28 -22.06 9.33 10.30
CA TYR A 28 -23.34 9.98 10.63
C TYR A 28 -23.45 10.36 12.12
N GLY A 29 -22.33 10.38 12.85
CA GLY A 29 -22.31 10.75 14.27
C GLY A 29 -23.04 9.76 15.17
N ARG A 30 -23.06 8.47 14.78
CA ARG A 30 -23.69 7.38 15.52
C ARG A 30 -22.67 6.30 15.85
N ASN A 31 -22.94 5.53 16.89
CA ASN A 31 -22.13 4.38 17.31
C ASN A 31 -22.97 3.09 17.36
N LEU A 32 -22.37 1.92 17.11
CA LEU A 32 -23.09 0.64 17.26
C LEU A 32 -23.60 0.42 18.67
N SER A 33 -22.91 0.94 19.68
CA SER A 33 -23.34 0.88 21.08
C SER A 33 -24.67 1.58 21.36
N GLU A 34 -25.14 2.46 20.45
CA GLU A 34 -26.45 3.12 20.54
C GLU A 34 -27.61 2.20 20.12
N PHE A 35 -27.34 1.03 19.53
CA PHE A 35 -28.34 0.08 19.06
C PHE A 35 -28.47 -1.11 20.04
N PRO A 36 -29.62 -1.29 20.70
CA PRO A 36 -29.82 -2.40 21.64
C PRO A 36 -29.62 -3.77 20.99
N ASN A 37 -28.96 -4.69 21.70
CA ASN A 37 -28.65 -6.06 21.24
C ASN A 37 -27.69 -6.17 20.05
N MET A 38 -27.08 -5.07 19.61
CA MET A 38 -26.10 -5.10 18.53
C MET A 38 -24.71 -5.51 19.05
N PRO A 39 -24.07 -6.55 18.50
CA PRO A 39 -22.72 -6.92 18.91
C PRO A 39 -21.72 -5.83 18.50
N ILE A 40 -20.77 -5.55 19.39
CA ILE A 40 -19.74 -4.51 19.19
C ILE A 40 -18.50 -5.17 18.56
N PRO A 41 -17.84 -4.53 17.58
CA PRO A 41 -16.60 -5.07 17.03
C PRO A 41 -15.51 -5.15 18.11
N ILE A 42 -14.82 -6.28 18.19
CA ILE A 42 -13.64 -6.47 19.02
C ILE A 42 -12.50 -5.64 18.42
N ILE A 43 -12.11 -4.58 19.15
CA ILE A 43 -11.06 -3.67 18.71
C ILE A 43 -9.68 -4.28 18.95
N SER A 44 -9.15 -4.96 17.95
CA SER A 44 -7.72 -5.19 17.83
C SER A 44 -7.17 -4.22 16.79
N SER A 45 -5.98 -3.67 17.03
CA SER A 45 -5.27 -2.77 16.10
C SER A 45 -5.16 -3.33 14.67
N ASN A 46 -5.25 -4.65 14.51
CA ASN A 46 -5.23 -5.34 13.23
C ASN A 46 -6.57 -5.28 12.47
N ASN A 47 -7.70 -4.97 13.11
CA ASN A 47 -9.03 -5.12 12.50
C ASN A 47 -9.52 -3.89 11.69
N GLU A 48 -9.10 -2.66 12.05
CA GLU A 48 -9.40 -1.46 11.24
C GLU A 48 -8.63 -1.47 9.91
N GLN A 49 -7.32 -1.78 9.98
CA GLN A 49 -6.44 -2.05 8.82
C GLN A 49 -6.98 -3.19 7.95
N ASN A 50 -7.68 -4.16 8.56
CA ASN A 50 -8.31 -5.28 7.88
C ASN A 50 -9.59 -4.92 7.12
N THR A 51 -10.13 -3.70 7.14
CA THR A 51 -11.32 -3.43 6.30
C THR A 51 -10.94 -3.16 4.84
N ASN A 52 -9.85 -2.43 4.65
CA ASN A 52 -9.36 -1.99 3.34
C ASN A 52 -8.67 -3.13 2.58
N ARG A 53 -9.25 -3.52 1.45
CA ARG A 53 -8.70 -4.59 0.62
C ARG A 53 -7.33 -4.24 0.03
N LEU A 54 -7.13 -2.99 -0.38
CA LEU A 54 -5.90 -2.56 -1.05
C LEU A 54 -4.70 -2.61 -0.10
N ILE A 55 -4.89 -2.22 1.16
CA ILE A 55 -3.86 -2.31 2.21
C ILE A 55 -3.43 -3.77 2.42
N ARG A 56 -4.40 -4.69 2.50
CA ARG A 56 -4.11 -6.12 2.67
C ARG A 56 -3.30 -6.67 1.49
N GLU A 57 -3.67 -6.32 0.27
CA GLU A 57 -2.96 -6.76 -0.94
C GLU A 57 -1.50 -6.27 -0.94
N GLU A 58 -1.24 -5.05 -0.47
CA GLU A 58 0.13 -4.51 -0.31
C GLU A 58 0.89 -5.07 0.90
N GLN A 59 0.27 -5.87 1.76
CA GLN A 59 0.91 -6.50 2.94
C GLN A 59 1.07 -8.01 2.80
N GLN A 60 0.70 -8.60 1.66
CA GLN A 60 0.76 -10.05 1.41
C GLN A 60 2.14 -10.58 0.99
N TYR A 61 3.21 -9.79 1.17
CA TYR A 61 4.56 -10.20 0.82
C TYR A 61 5.13 -11.20 1.84
N GLU A 62 5.91 -12.18 1.36
CA GLU A 62 6.68 -13.09 2.21
C GLU A 62 7.87 -12.33 2.82
N ILE A 63 7.63 -11.76 4.01
CA ILE A 63 8.54 -10.80 4.66
C ILE A 63 9.97 -11.34 4.80
N GLU A 64 10.14 -12.59 5.25
CA GLU A 64 11.47 -13.17 5.51
C GLU A 64 12.27 -13.38 4.21
N GLU A 65 11.64 -13.92 3.17
CA GLU A 65 12.28 -14.10 1.87
C GLU A 65 12.63 -12.74 1.24
N LEU A 66 11.70 -11.78 1.35
CA LEU A 66 11.91 -10.44 0.81
C LEU A 66 13.02 -9.68 1.52
N ALA A 67 13.13 -9.82 2.86
CA ALA A 67 14.21 -9.24 3.65
C ALA A 67 15.57 -9.77 3.19
N LYS A 68 15.69 -11.10 3.07
CA LYS A 68 16.91 -11.76 2.62
C LYS A 68 17.31 -11.35 1.20
N SER A 69 16.36 -11.41 0.27
CA SER A 69 16.57 -11.01 -1.12
C SER A 69 17.00 -9.54 -1.23
N THR A 70 16.39 -8.66 -0.42
CA THR A 70 16.75 -7.24 -0.37
C THR A 70 18.16 -7.02 0.17
N GLU A 71 18.55 -7.74 1.22
CA GLU A 71 19.90 -7.68 1.78
C GLU A 71 20.94 -8.11 0.75
N ASP A 72 20.70 -9.24 0.06
CA ASP A 72 21.56 -9.70 -1.04
C ASP A 72 21.64 -8.67 -2.17
N ASN A 73 20.51 -8.07 -2.55
CA ASN A 73 20.46 -7.04 -3.59
C ASN A 73 21.20 -5.76 -3.18
N PHE A 74 21.13 -5.36 -1.91
CA PHE A 74 21.84 -4.19 -1.40
C PHE A 74 23.35 -4.32 -1.60
N PHE A 75 23.95 -5.49 -1.32
CA PHE A 75 25.38 -5.72 -1.54
C PHE A 75 25.78 -5.77 -3.03
N ARG A 76 24.82 -5.98 -3.94
CA ARG A 76 25.03 -5.95 -5.38
C ARG A 76 24.88 -4.56 -6.00
N LEU A 77 24.36 -3.58 -5.26
CA LEU A 77 24.32 -2.19 -5.68
C LEU A 77 25.74 -1.63 -5.79
N ASN A 78 25.97 -0.76 -6.78
CA ASN A 78 27.22 0.01 -6.85
C ASN A 78 27.27 1.07 -5.73
N ILE A 79 28.43 1.71 -5.56
CA ILE A 79 28.68 2.64 -4.44
C ILE A 79 27.67 3.80 -4.42
N ASP A 80 27.37 4.40 -5.58
CA ASP A 80 26.44 5.53 -5.69
C ASP A 80 25.00 5.11 -5.41
N GLN A 81 24.60 3.93 -5.89
CA GLN A 81 23.30 3.34 -5.60
C GLN A 81 23.15 2.99 -4.12
N GLN A 82 24.19 2.45 -3.47
CA GLN A 82 24.17 2.19 -2.02
C GLN A 82 24.04 3.48 -1.23
N ALA A 83 24.71 4.55 -1.65
CA ALA A 83 24.60 5.86 -1.02
C ALA A 83 23.17 6.42 -1.15
N ALA A 84 22.58 6.35 -2.35
CA ALA A 84 21.19 6.74 -2.58
C ALA A 84 20.22 5.89 -1.76
N PHE A 85 20.41 4.56 -1.77
CA PHE A 85 19.61 3.61 -0.99
C PHE A 85 19.60 3.97 0.48
N LYS A 86 20.78 4.11 1.10
CA LYS A 86 20.90 4.45 2.53
C LYS A 86 20.20 5.77 2.83
N LYS A 87 20.44 6.80 2.02
CA LYS A 87 19.84 8.12 2.22
C LYS A 87 18.31 8.07 2.21
N ILE A 88 17.73 7.37 1.24
CA ILE A 88 16.28 7.23 1.10
C ILE A 88 15.70 6.39 2.24
N ILE A 89 16.31 5.25 2.57
CA ILE A 89 15.83 4.39 3.67
C ILE A 89 15.90 5.12 5.01
N THR A 90 16.97 5.87 5.28
CA THR A 90 17.06 6.70 6.50
C THR A 90 15.94 7.73 6.57
N ALA A 91 15.56 8.37 5.45
CA ALA A 91 14.42 9.29 5.41
C ALA A 91 13.10 8.57 5.71
N VAL A 92 12.88 7.40 5.12
CA VAL A 92 11.71 6.56 5.38
C VAL A 92 11.62 6.14 6.84
N GLU A 93 12.72 5.66 7.43
CA GLU A 93 12.78 5.22 8.83
C GLU A 93 12.56 6.37 9.82
N ASN A 94 13.03 7.57 9.48
CA ASN A 94 12.81 8.79 10.27
C ASN A 94 11.44 9.44 10.02
N ASN A 95 10.62 8.89 9.11
CA ASN A 95 9.33 9.46 8.68
C ASN A 95 9.44 10.92 8.23
N THR A 96 10.49 11.26 7.48
CA THR A 96 10.65 12.59 6.89
C THR A 96 9.87 12.72 5.58
N SER A 97 9.39 13.94 5.28
CA SER A 97 8.68 14.23 4.01
C SER A 97 9.67 14.77 2.98
N ASP A 98 10.50 13.87 2.46
CA ASP A 98 11.56 14.21 1.50
C ASP A 98 11.20 13.77 0.07
N ILE A 99 11.70 14.51 -0.91
CA ILE A 99 11.60 14.17 -2.34
C ILE A 99 13.00 13.94 -2.88
N PHE A 100 13.20 12.80 -3.54
CA PHE A 100 14.48 12.42 -4.14
C PHE A 100 14.34 12.28 -5.65
N PHE A 101 15.37 12.74 -6.38
CA PHE A 101 15.51 12.49 -7.81
C PHE A 101 16.77 11.67 -8.04
N VAL A 102 16.61 10.45 -8.56
CA VAL A 102 17.72 9.57 -8.91
C VAL A 102 17.94 9.65 -10.42
N ASP A 103 19.03 10.30 -10.80
CA ASP A 103 19.43 10.40 -12.19
C ASP A 103 20.53 9.38 -12.53
N GLY A 104 20.57 8.97 -13.79
CA GLY A 104 21.64 8.16 -14.32
C GLY A 104 21.39 7.79 -15.78
N PRO A 105 22.45 7.53 -16.56
CA PRO A 105 22.31 7.06 -17.94
C PRO A 105 21.43 5.80 -18.11
N GLY A 106 21.02 5.53 -19.35
CA GLY A 106 20.38 4.26 -19.69
C GLY A 106 21.27 3.08 -19.31
N GLY A 107 20.68 2.01 -18.75
CA GLY A 107 21.41 0.80 -18.38
C GLY A 107 22.16 0.83 -17.05
N THR A 108 22.11 1.92 -16.27
CA THR A 108 22.80 2.00 -14.97
C THR A 108 22.09 1.30 -13.81
N GLY A 109 21.07 0.49 -14.07
CA GLY A 109 20.40 -0.30 -13.04
C GLY A 109 19.51 0.52 -12.08
N LYS A 110 18.97 1.68 -12.49
CA LYS A 110 18.00 2.45 -11.67
C LYS A 110 16.82 1.58 -11.19
N THR A 111 16.27 0.76 -12.08
CA THR A 111 15.20 -0.19 -11.74
C THR A 111 15.63 -1.19 -10.67
N PHE A 112 16.89 -1.63 -10.68
CA PHE A 112 17.42 -2.52 -9.65
C PHE A 112 17.50 -1.84 -8.28
N LEU A 113 17.92 -0.57 -8.24
CA LEU A 113 17.85 0.24 -7.03
C LEU A 113 16.40 0.40 -6.54
N TYR A 114 15.46 0.73 -7.42
CA TYR A 114 14.04 0.89 -7.06
C TYR A 114 13.43 -0.40 -6.50
N ASN A 115 13.72 -1.54 -7.12
CA ASN A 115 13.25 -2.84 -6.62
C ASN A 115 13.83 -3.16 -5.25
N THR A 116 15.10 -2.80 -5.00
CA THR A 116 15.73 -2.99 -3.68
C THR A 116 15.10 -2.08 -2.63
N LEU A 117 14.79 -0.82 -2.96
CA LEU A 117 14.08 0.11 -2.07
C LEU A 117 12.67 -0.38 -1.71
N LEU A 118 11.90 -0.79 -2.73
CA LEU A 118 10.56 -1.38 -2.54
C LEU A 118 10.63 -2.61 -1.64
N GLY A 119 11.58 -3.51 -1.92
CA GLY A 119 11.80 -4.71 -1.13
C GLY A 119 12.13 -4.39 0.33
N LYS A 120 13.00 -3.40 0.58
CA LYS A 120 13.36 -3.01 1.95
C LYS A 120 12.16 -2.53 2.76
N VAL A 121 11.39 -1.59 2.22
CA VAL A 121 10.23 -1.03 2.92
C VAL A 121 9.17 -2.12 3.15
N ARG A 122 8.86 -2.94 2.13
CA ARG A 122 7.87 -4.02 2.25
C ARG A 122 8.31 -5.13 3.18
N SER A 123 9.61 -5.44 3.24
CA SER A 123 10.16 -6.42 4.20
C SER A 123 10.06 -5.95 5.66
N ASN A 124 9.87 -4.65 5.91
CA ASN A 124 9.56 -4.16 7.25
C ASN A 124 8.05 -4.24 7.58
N GLY A 125 7.21 -4.75 6.67
CA GLY A 125 5.75 -4.76 6.79
C GLY A 125 5.09 -3.42 6.45
N ASP A 126 5.87 -2.44 5.99
CA ASP A 126 5.39 -1.12 5.59
C ASP A 126 4.90 -1.12 4.13
N ILE A 127 4.05 -0.15 3.78
CA ILE A 127 3.52 -0.02 2.42
C ILE A 127 4.45 0.82 1.56
N ALA A 128 4.90 0.23 0.44
CA ALA A 128 5.62 0.92 -0.62
C ALA A 128 4.88 0.74 -1.95
N LEU A 129 4.54 1.85 -2.60
CA LEU A 129 3.81 1.86 -3.87
C LEU A 129 4.79 2.03 -5.03
N ALA A 130 4.70 1.13 -6.00
CA ALA A 130 5.48 1.17 -7.22
C ALA A 130 4.65 1.79 -8.35
N VAL A 131 5.02 2.99 -8.78
CA VAL A 131 4.29 3.76 -9.78
C VAL A 131 5.19 4.05 -10.97
N ALA A 132 4.65 3.87 -12.18
CA ALA A 132 5.38 4.18 -13.40
C ALA A 132 4.52 4.98 -14.38
N SER A 133 5.17 5.70 -15.29
CA SER A 133 4.47 6.46 -16.33
C SER A 133 3.83 5.57 -17.40
N SER A 134 4.41 4.38 -17.67
CA SER A 134 3.93 3.44 -18.67
C SER A 134 3.68 2.04 -18.09
N GLY A 135 2.79 1.28 -18.73
CA GLY A 135 2.52 -0.11 -18.33
C GLY A 135 3.75 -1.01 -18.40
N ILE A 136 4.60 -0.83 -19.43
CA ILE A 136 5.83 -1.62 -19.58
C ILE A 136 6.81 -1.34 -18.44
N ALA A 137 6.96 -0.07 -18.05
CA ALA A 137 7.80 0.28 -16.91
C ALA A 137 7.23 -0.25 -15.58
N ALA A 138 5.90 -0.23 -15.41
CA ALA A 138 5.25 -0.78 -14.23
C ALA A 138 5.52 -2.28 -14.06
N LEU A 139 5.55 -3.05 -15.16
CA LEU A 139 5.85 -4.50 -15.13
C LEU A 139 7.26 -4.82 -14.60
N LEU A 140 8.20 -3.87 -14.66
CA LEU A 140 9.56 -4.04 -14.15
C LEU A 140 9.67 -3.84 -12.64
N LEU A 141 8.62 -3.30 -12.01
CA LEU A 141 8.53 -3.06 -10.57
C LEU A 141 7.56 -4.08 -9.95
N PRO A 142 7.94 -4.82 -8.89
CA PRO A 142 7.03 -5.72 -8.21
C PRO A 142 5.80 -4.99 -7.69
N GLY A 143 4.60 -5.47 -8.05
CA GLY A 143 3.34 -4.79 -7.72
C GLY A 143 3.14 -3.44 -8.44
N GLY A 144 3.90 -3.19 -9.51
CA GLY A 144 3.89 -1.91 -10.22
C GLY A 144 2.56 -1.60 -10.89
N GLN A 145 2.16 -0.33 -10.80
CA GLN A 145 0.99 0.22 -11.46
C GLN A 145 1.35 1.46 -12.26
N THR A 146 0.53 1.81 -13.25
CA THR A 146 0.69 3.11 -13.92
C THR A 146 0.23 4.25 -13.02
N ALA A 147 0.80 5.45 -13.17
CA ALA A 147 0.34 6.65 -12.47
C ALA A 147 -1.16 6.90 -12.67
N HIS A 148 -1.67 6.64 -13.88
CA HIS A 148 -3.10 6.73 -14.20
C HIS A 148 -3.95 5.79 -13.35
N SER A 149 -3.55 4.53 -13.22
CA SER A 149 -4.31 3.54 -12.44
C SER A 149 -4.17 3.73 -10.93
N CYS A 150 -2.96 4.08 -10.46
CA CYS A 150 -2.63 4.28 -9.05
C CYS A 150 -3.33 5.52 -8.49
N PHE A 151 -3.23 6.66 -9.17
CA PHE A 151 -3.79 7.94 -8.69
C PHE A 151 -5.15 8.29 -9.28
N LYS A 152 -5.75 7.44 -10.11
CA LYS A 152 -7.02 7.72 -10.81
C LYS A 152 -6.95 9.03 -11.61
N ILE A 153 -5.86 9.22 -12.34
CA ILE A 153 -5.67 10.35 -13.25
C ILE A 153 -6.61 10.14 -14.45
N PRO A 154 -7.47 11.13 -14.79
CA PRO A 154 -8.34 11.01 -15.95
C PRO A 154 -7.51 10.97 -17.24
N ILE A 155 -7.96 10.15 -18.21
CA ILE A 155 -7.30 10.03 -19.52
C ILE A 155 -7.51 11.30 -20.36
N ASN A 156 -8.72 11.85 -20.31
CA ASN A 156 -9.04 13.13 -20.94
C ASN A 156 -8.80 14.24 -19.91
N ILE A 157 -7.77 15.05 -20.13
CA ILE A 157 -7.35 16.11 -19.22
C ILE A 157 -7.85 17.46 -19.76
N HIS A 158 -8.53 18.19 -18.90
CA HIS A 158 -8.98 19.57 -19.07
C HIS A 158 -8.36 20.44 -17.96
N GLU A 159 -8.48 21.77 -18.06
CA GLU A 159 -7.87 22.70 -17.10
C GLU A 159 -8.31 22.48 -15.64
N ASP A 160 -9.51 21.96 -15.43
CA ASP A 160 -10.11 21.65 -14.13
C ASP A 160 -9.97 20.17 -13.72
N SER A 161 -9.20 19.37 -14.48
CA SER A 161 -9.05 17.95 -14.20
C SER A 161 -8.25 17.67 -12.93
N THR A 162 -8.82 16.86 -12.06
CA THR A 162 -8.19 16.40 -10.82
C THR A 162 -8.23 14.88 -10.70
N CYS A 163 -7.33 14.31 -9.90
CA CYS A 163 -7.35 12.89 -9.55
C CYS A 163 -8.67 12.53 -8.85
N SER A 164 -9.35 11.48 -9.32
CA SER A 164 -10.67 11.08 -8.81
C SER A 164 -10.59 10.24 -7.51
N ILE A 165 -9.87 10.73 -6.51
CA ILE A 165 -9.67 10.05 -5.21
C ILE A 165 -10.54 10.74 -4.15
N LYS A 166 -11.54 10.01 -3.64
CA LYS A 166 -12.40 10.53 -2.56
C LYS A 166 -11.67 10.44 -1.23
N HIS A 167 -11.76 11.47 -0.39
CA HIS A 167 -11.11 11.55 0.93
C HIS A 167 -11.34 10.30 1.80
N ASN A 168 -12.55 9.72 1.77
CA ASN A 168 -12.93 8.55 2.58
C ASN A 168 -12.94 7.24 1.79
N SER A 169 -12.12 7.14 0.74
CA SER A 169 -11.97 5.91 -0.06
C SER A 169 -10.83 5.05 0.45
N ASP A 170 -10.91 3.75 0.19
CA ASP A 170 -9.85 2.79 0.48
C ASP A 170 -8.50 3.22 -0.14
N LEU A 171 -8.52 3.81 -1.33
CA LEU A 171 -7.32 4.32 -1.99
C LEU A 171 -6.71 5.51 -1.23
N ALA A 172 -7.53 6.43 -0.70
CA ALA A 172 -7.03 7.53 0.10
C ALA A 172 -6.36 7.03 1.39
N SER A 173 -6.99 6.07 2.08
CA SER A 173 -6.38 5.43 3.25
C SER A 173 -5.05 4.74 2.92
N LEU A 174 -4.97 4.03 1.79
CA LEU A 174 -3.73 3.40 1.34
C LEU A 174 -2.62 4.45 1.12
N LEU A 175 -2.93 5.52 0.39
CA LEU A 175 -1.96 6.57 0.07
C LEU A 175 -1.46 7.30 1.33
N GLN A 176 -2.32 7.48 2.34
CA GLN A 176 -1.96 8.14 3.59
C GLN A 176 -0.97 7.35 4.43
N ILE A 177 -0.99 6.01 4.34
CA ILE A 177 -0.09 5.15 5.13
C ILE A 177 1.09 4.62 4.33
N ALA A 178 1.16 4.90 3.02
CA ALA A 178 2.31 4.56 2.21
C ALA A 178 3.55 5.32 2.68
N LYS A 179 4.61 4.60 3.03
CA LYS A 179 5.89 5.19 3.48
C LYS A 179 6.83 5.53 2.34
N LEU A 180 6.63 4.90 1.19
CA LEU A 180 7.43 5.11 -0.01
C LEU A 180 6.52 5.06 -1.24
N ILE A 181 6.71 6.01 -2.15
CA ILE A 181 6.15 5.98 -3.50
C ILE A 181 7.33 6.21 -4.44
N ILE A 182 7.54 5.27 -5.37
CA ILE A 182 8.51 5.39 -6.47
C ILE A 182 7.74 5.68 -7.76
#